data_AF-A0A8T6A693-F1
#
_entry.id   AF-A0A8T6A693-F1
#
_cell.length_a   1.000
_cell.length_b   1.000
_cell.length_c   1.000
_cell.angle_alpha   90.00
_cell.angle_beta   90.00
_cell.angle_gamma   90.00
#
_symmetry.space_group_name_H-M   'P 1'
#
loop_
_entity.id
_entity.type
_entity.pdbx_description
1 polymer ?
#
loop_
_entity_poly.entity_id
_entity_poly.type
_entity_poly.pdbx_seq_one_letter_code
_entity_poly.pdbx_strand_id
1 'polypeptide(L)'
;VAELQHEGGDTFMGHQEILGTRPLPPLRMPFRDVIGRVEQALVSAGWQVERRGDDLQFLWVNQAVAIGDNLEADLGQVYNITANLSVISFDDAIKIGRIVREQVQVGRVITFGGLLTDSQRILDAAESKEGRFIGINAPRSGAYDNGFQVVHMGYGVDKKVQVPQKLYEAGVPTVLVGKVADIVNNPYGVSWQNLVDSQRIMDITLNEFNTHPTAFICTNIQETDLAGHAEDVARYAERLQVVDRNLARLVEAMQPDDCLVVMADHGNDPTIGHSHHTREVVPVLVYQQGMIATQLGVRTTLSDVGATVCEFFRAPPPQNGRSFLSSLRFAGDTL
;
A
#
# COMPACT_ATOMS: atom_id res chain seq x y z
N VAL A 1 -7.72 5.69 -19.41
CA VAL A 1 -6.44 5.35 -18.75
C VAL A 1 -6.12 6.41 -17.71
N ALA A 2 -5.26 6.10 -16.75
CA ALA A 2 -4.79 7.07 -15.77
C ALA A 2 -3.25 7.10 -15.72
N GLU A 3 -2.72 8.30 -15.59
CA GLU A 3 -1.31 8.56 -15.28
C GLU A 3 -1.09 8.43 -13.77
N LEU A 4 0.10 7.96 -13.40
CA LEU A 4 0.52 7.87 -12.00
C LEU A 4 1.04 9.24 -11.56
N GLN A 5 0.46 9.81 -10.51
CA GLN A 5 0.99 11.03 -9.90
C GLN A 5 2.15 10.73 -8.94
N HIS A 6 2.11 9.59 -8.24
CA HIS A 6 3.23 9.15 -7.39
C HIS A 6 4.49 8.90 -8.22
N GLU A 7 5.66 8.93 -7.59
CA GLU A 7 6.95 8.64 -8.23
C GLU A 7 7.19 7.13 -8.32
N GLY A 8 7.78 6.65 -9.43
CA GLY A 8 8.03 5.22 -9.65
C GLY A 8 6.78 4.43 -10.02
N GLY A 9 6.73 3.16 -9.60
CA GLY A 9 5.59 2.25 -9.75
C GLY A 9 5.38 1.45 -8.47
N ASP A 10 5.39 2.12 -7.31
CA ASP A 10 5.33 1.47 -5.99
C ASP A 10 3.88 1.09 -5.63
N THR A 11 3.63 -0.19 -5.38
CA THR A 11 2.31 -0.72 -5.01
C THR A 11 1.66 0.04 -3.84
N PHE A 12 2.44 0.37 -2.81
CA PHE A 12 1.91 1.05 -1.63
C PHE A 12 1.38 2.44 -2.02
N MET A 13 2.21 3.26 -2.68
CA MET A 13 1.82 4.61 -3.07
C MET A 13 0.75 4.63 -4.16
N GLY A 14 0.76 3.70 -5.10
CA GLY A 14 -0.29 3.55 -6.10
C GLY A 14 -1.66 3.34 -5.45
N HIS A 15 -1.76 2.44 -4.47
CA HIS A 15 -3.01 2.24 -3.72
C HIS A 15 -3.39 3.43 -2.84
N GLN A 16 -2.43 4.13 -2.22
CA GLN A 16 -2.75 5.35 -1.48
C GLN A 16 -3.31 6.43 -2.42
N GLU A 17 -2.74 6.56 -3.62
CA GLU A 17 -3.18 7.51 -4.64
C GLU A 17 -4.58 7.17 -5.15
N ILE A 18 -4.85 5.90 -5.49
CA ILE A 18 -6.19 5.42 -5.91
C ILE A 18 -7.25 5.82 -4.89
N LEU A 19 -6.95 5.64 -3.60
CA LEU A 19 -7.87 5.96 -2.50
C LEU A 19 -7.80 7.43 -2.06
N GLY A 20 -7.20 8.28 -2.88
CA GLY A 20 -7.37 9.72 -2.85
C GLY A 20 -6.33 10.51 -2.06
N THR A 21 -5.22 9.88 -1.65
CA THR A 21 -4.05 10.62 -1.14
C THR A 21 -3.40 11.41 -2.28
N ARG A 22 -2.98 12.65 -2.03
CA ARG A 22 -2.11 13.40 -2.94
C ARG A 22 -0.67 12.94 -2.74
N PRO A 23 -0.04 12.28 -3.72
CA PRO A 23 1.34 11.84 -3.57
C PRO A 23 2.28 13.05 -3.39
N LEU A 24 3.25 12.90 -2.49
CA LEU A 24 4.37 13.83 -2.35
C LEU A 24 5.64 13.16 -2.89
N PRO A 25 6.51 13.89 -3.62
CA PRO A 25 7.76 13.32 -4.11
C PRO A 25 8.67 12.99 -2.92
N PRO A 26 9.07 11.72 -2.75
CA PRO A 26 9.94 11.33 -1.66
C PRO A 26 11.38 11.78 -1.90
N LEU A 27 12.13 12.02 -0.82
CA LEU A 27 13.55 12.33 -0.91
C LEU A 27 14.39 11.06 -0.70
N ARG A 28 15.45 10.91 -1.50
CA ARG A 28 16.48 9.90 -1.21
C ARG A 28 17.37 10.41 -0.09
N MET A 29 17.23 9.85 1.10
CA MET A 29 17.95 10.24 2.30
C MET A 29 18.57 8.98 2.92
N PRO A 30 19.88 8.75 2.79
CA PRO A 30 20.56 7.74 3.61
C PRO A 30 20.30 7.99 5.09
N PHE A 31 20.10 6.93 5.89
CA PHE A 31 19.73 7.09 7.29
C PHE A 31 20.76 7.91 8.11
N ARG A 32 22.05 7.77 7.79
CA ARG A 32 23.16 8.57 8.37
C ARG A 32 22.94 10.09 8.27
N ASP A 33 22.23 10.57 7.26
CA ASP A 33 22.02 12.00 7.03
C ASP A 33 20.89 12.55 7.92
N VAL A 34 20.06 11.66 8.51
CA VAL A 34 18.90 12.01 9.35
C VAL A 34 19.00 11.48 10.78
N ILE A 35 19.98 10.62 11.08
CA ILE A 35 20.10 9.89 12.34
C ILE A 35 20.03 10.81 13.57
N GLY A 36 20.67 11.98 13.52
CA GLY A 36 20.73 12.91 14.66
C GLY A 36 19.36 13.50 15.04
N ARG A 37 18.54 13.91 14.07
CA ARG A 37 17.19 14.44 14.35
C ARG A 37 16.23 13.33 14.81
N VAL A 38 16.38 12.12 14.25
CA VAL A 38 15.58 10.96 14.65
C VAL A 38 15.90 10.55 16.09
N GLU A 39 17.18 10.45 16.43
CA GLU A 39 17.66 10.17 17.78
C GLU A 39 17.13 11.20 18.79
N GLN A 40 17.28 12.49 18.49
CA GLN A 40 16.80 13.56 19.36
C GLN A 40 15.28 13.47 19.61
N ALA A 41 14.49 13.20 18.56
CA ALA A 41 13.04 13.06 18.69
C ALA A 41 12.65 11.84 19.54
N LEU A 42 13.33 10.71 19.37
CA LEU A 42 13.09 9.50 20.16
C LEU A 42 13.47 9.69 21.64
N VAL A 43 14.62 10.28 21.93
CA VAL A 43 15.05 10.61 23.30
C VAL A 43 14.06 11.58 23.95
N SER A 44 13.61 12.59 23.22
CA SER A 44 12.62 13.57 23.72
C SER A 44 11.27 12.92 24.02
N ALA A 45 10.92 11.84 23.32
CA ALA A 45 9.73 11.03 23.58
C ALA A 45 9.92 9.98 24.69
N GLY A 46 11.09 9.94 25.34
CA GLY A 46 11.38 9.09 26.49
C GLY A 46 11.94 7.70 26.15
N TRP A 47 12.33 7.46 24.90
CA TRP A 47 12.95 6.20 24.49
C TRP A 47 14.45 6.17 24.83
N GLN A 48 14.97 5.00 25.23
CA GLN A 48 16.40 4.79 25.38
C GLN A 48 17.01 4.49 24.01
N VAL A 49 17.92 5.34 23.54
CA VAL A 49 18.49 5.25 22.21
C VAL A 49 20.01 5.15 22.29
N GLU A 50 20.58 4.24 21.52
CA GLU A 50 22.02 4.07 21.33
C GLU A 50 22.32 4.08 19.84
N ARG A 51 23.47 4.62 19.43
CA ARG A 51 23.99 4.43 18.08
C ARG A 51 24.84 3.17 18.03
N ARG A 52 24.62 2.31 17.04
CA ARG A 52 25.35 1.05 16.85
C ARG A 52 25.91 0.97 15.43
N GLY A 53 27.10 0.39 15.29
CA GLY A 53 27.89 0.36 14.06
C GLY A 53 29.20 1.15 14.18
N ASP A 54 30.06 1.03 13.16
CA ASP A 54 31.37 1.68 13.09
C ASP A 54 31.24 3.06 12.39
N ASP A 55 31.73 3.18 11.15
CA ASP A 55 31.66 4.42 10.35
C ASP A 55 30.23 4.79 9.95
N LEU A 56 29.38 3.79 9.74
CA LEU A 56 27.94 3.95 9.55
C LEU A 56 27.22 3.42 10.78
N GLN A 57 26.18 4.14 11.19
CA GLN A 57 25.45 3.84 12.41
C GLN A 57 23.95 3.73 12.15
N PHE A 58 23.31 2.77 12.82
CA PHE A 58 21.87 2.67 12.97
C PHE A 58 21.48 3.00 14.42
N LEU A 59 20.20 3.27 14.69
CA LEU A 59 19.73 3.47 16.06
C LEU A 59 19.23 2.16 16.65
N TRP A 60 19.63 1.91 17.90
CA TRP A 60 19.20 0.80 18.72
C TRP A 60 18.38 1.33 19.88
N VAL A 61 17.11 0.94 19.95
CA VAL A 61 16.12 1.51 20.86
C VAL A 61 15.58 0.45 21.82
N ASN A 62 15.60 0.76 23.12
CA ASN A 62 15.08 -0.08 24.20
C ASN A 62 15.53 -1.56 24.14
N GLN A 63 16.75 -1.83 23.67
CA GLN A 63 17.30 -3.19 23.52
C GLN A 63 16.43 -4.14 22.66
N ALA A 64 15.58 -3.59 21.78
CA ALA A 64 14.61 -4.37 21.03
C ALA A 64 14.40 -3.91 19.59
N VAL A 65 14.68 -2.66 19.25
CA VAL A 65 14.31 -2.07 17.96
C VAL A 65 15.51 -1.46 17.26
N ALA A 66 15.80 -1.92 16.05
CA ALA A 66 16.79 -1.31 15.16
C ALA A 66 16.12 -0.39 14.14
N ILE A 67 16.71 0.78 13.91
CA ILE A 67 16.22 1.79 12.96
C ILE A 67 17.35 2.13 11.99
N GLY A 68 17.13 1.88 10.70
CA GLY A 68 18.11 2.14 9.65
C GLY A 68 17.52 2.12 8.25
N ASP A 69 18.39 2.18 7.24
CA ASP A 69 18.03 2.02 5.84
C ASP A 69 17.40 0.64 5.59
N ASN A 70 16.42 0.58 4.71
CA ASN A 70 15.99 -0.68 4.11
C ASN A 70 16.97 -1.04 2.99
N LEU A 71 17.66 -2.17 3.14
CA LEU A 71 18.69 -2.62 2.20
C LEU A 71 18.14 -3.51 1.07
N GLU A 72 16.86 -3.85 1.10
CA GLU A 72 16.15 -4.69 0.13
C GLU A 72 15.34 -3.88 -0.88
N ALA A 73 15.04 -2.61 -0.56
CA ALA A 73 14.38 -1.64 -1.43
C ALA A 73 15.39 -0.67 -2.07
N ASP A 74 14.88 0.31 -2.82
CA ASP A 74 15.69 1.41 -3.33
C ASP A 74 16.42 2.13 -2.19
N LEU A 75 17.75 2.11 -2.24
CA LEU A 75 18.60 2.60 -1.16
C LEU A 75 18.34 4.09 -0.87
N GLY A 76 18.10 4.40 0.41
CA GLY A 76 17.78 5.75 0.90
C GLY A 76 16.34 6.19 0.66
N GLN A 77 15.44 5.33 0.15
CA GLN A 77 14.02 5.64 -0.04
C GLN A 77 13.10 5.02 1.01
N VAL A 78 13.59 4.05 1.78
CA VAL A 78 12.81 3.36 2.80
C VAL A 78 13.65 3.14 4.05
N TYR A 79 13.04 3.34 5.22
CA TYR A 79 13.63 2.97 6.50
C TYR A 79 12.87 1.82 7.15
N ASN A 80 13.61 0.93 7.78
CA ASN A 80 13.06 -0.18 8.53
C ASN A 80 13.17 0.09 10.04
N ILE A 81 12.07 -0.20 10.75
CA ILE A 81 12.00 -0.26 12.21
C ILE A 81 11.84 -1.74 12.55
N THR A 82 12.95 -2.44 12.75
CA THR A 82 12.99 -3.90 12.95
C THR A 82 12.96 -4.21 14.44
N ALA A 83 11.88 -4.82 14.91
CA ALA A 83 11.62 -5.05 16.33
C ALA A 83 11.66 -6.54 16.73
N ASN A 84 12.19 -6.81 17.94
CA ASN A 84 11.96 -8.06 18.64
C ASN A 84 10.69 -7.97 19.49
N LEU A 85 9.61 -8.58 19.02
CA LEU A 85 8.29 -8.53 19.66
C LEU A 85 8.17 -9.37 20.94
N SER A 86 9.22 -10.13 21.29
CA SER A 86 9.33 -10.78 22.59
C SER A 86 9.74 -9.81 23.71
N VAL A 87 10.29 -8.64 23.36
CA VAL A 87 10.83 -7.64 24.30
C VAL A 87 9.98 -6.36 24.32
N ILE A 88 9.40 -5.99 23.18
CA ILE A 88 8.57 -4.79 23.04
C ILE A 88 7.23 -5.11 22.38
N SER A 89 6.17 -4.41 22.77
CA SER A 89 4.88 -4.54 22.09
C SER A 89 4.95 -3.99 20.66
N PHE A 90 4.14 -4.55 19.75
CA PHE A 90 4.07 -4.02 18.39
C PHE A 90 3.50 -2.58 18.37
N ASP A 91 2.57 -2.26 19.26
CA ASP A 91 2.05 -0.90 19.42
C ASP A 91 3.15 0.12 19.79
N ASP A 92 4.08 -0.25 20.65
CA ASP A 92 5.21 0.61 21.00
C ASP A 92 6.21 0.73 19.84
N ALA A 93 6.46 -0.36 19.10
CA ALA A 93 7.24 -0.30 17.86
C ALA A 93 6.60 0.64 16.82
N ILE A 94 5.26 0.65 16.72
CA ILE A 94 4.51 1.60 15.87
C ILE A 94 4.70 3.03 16.35
N LYS A 95 4.65 3.30 17.67
CA LYS A 95 4.92 4.65 18.21
C LYS A 95 6.32 5.14 17.85
N ILE A 96 7.33 4.28 18.00
CA ILE A 96 8.72 4.58 17.56
C ILE A 96 8.73 4.90 16.06
N GLY A 97 8.13 4.06 15.23
CA GLY A 97 8.08 4.28 13.79
C GLY A 97 7.35 5.55 13.37
N ARG A 98 6.30 5.95 14.08
CA ARG A 98 5.60 7.24 13.86
C ARG A 98 6.51 8.43 14.13
N ILE A 99 7.27 8.39 15.23
CA ILE A 99 8.27 9.43 15.52
C ILE A 99 9.28 9.52 14.39
N VAL A 100 9.84 8.39 13.95
CA VAL A 100 10.77 8.36 12.81
C VAL A 100 10.12 8.95 11.56
N ARG A 101 8.87 8.57 11.26
CA ARG A 101 8.13 9.03 10.09
C ARG A 101 7.94 10.54 10.06
N GLU A 102 7.63 11.15 11.20
CA GLU A 102 7.49 12.60 11.35
C GLU A 102 8.80 13.35 11.11
N GLN A 103 9.94 12.70 11.35
CA GLN A 103 11.24 13.32 11.15
C GLN A 103 11.76 13.24 9.72
N VAL A 104 11.15 12.44 8.83
CA VAL A 104 11.83 12.05 7.57
C VAL A 104 10.91 12.16 6.36
N GLN A 105 11.48 12.31 5.16
CA GLN A 105 10.74 12.51 3.90
C GLN A 105 11.02 11.41 2.87
N VAL A 106 11.64 10.30 3.30
CA VAL A 106 11.79 9.10 2.46
C VAL A 106 10.43 8.47 2.16
N GLY A 107 10.30 7.77 1.04
CA GLY A 107 9.03 7.19 0.58
C GLY A 107 8.26 6.42 1.64
N ARG A 108 8.93 5.52 2.39
CA ARG A 108 8.27 4.72 3.44
C ARG A 108 9.12 4.55 4.69
N VAL A 109 8.45 4.48 5.84
CA VAL A 109 8.97 3.91 7.09
C VAL A 109 8.15 2.66 7.34
N ILE A 110 8.82 1.51 7.43
CA ILE A 110 8.18 0.21 7.63
C ILE A 110 8.52 -0.25 9.02
N THR A 111 7.49 -0.33 9.88
CA THR A 111 7.63 -0.93 11.20
C THR A 111 7.22 -2.37 11.14
N PHE A 112 8.12 -3.27 11.52
CA PHE A 112 7.82 -4.69 11.57
C PHE A 112 8.62 -5.40 12.64
N GLY A 113 8.20 -6.61 12.97
CA GLY A 113 8.92 -7.46 13.89
C GLY A 113 8.33 -8.85 13.98
N GLY A 114 9.07 -9.73 14.65
CA GLY A 114 8.63 -11.09 14.98
C GLY A 114 9.01 -11.44 16.41
N LEU A 115 8.63 -12.63 16.85
CA LEU A 115 8.98 -13.17 18.16
C LEU A 115 10.36 -13.82 18.09
N LEU A 116 11.40 -13.09 18.53
CA LEU A 116 12.78 -13.59 18.58
C LEU A 116 13.14 -13.99 20.01
N THR A 117 13.93 -15.05 20.16
CA THR A 117 14.45 -15.48 21.47
C THR A 117 15.52 -14.54 22.01
N ASP A 118 16.22 -13.83 21.13
CA ASP A 118 17.32 -12.93 21.46
C ASP A 118 17.37 -11.75 20.48
N SER A 119 17.44 -10.53 21.03
CA SER A 119 17.60 -9.29 20.26
C SER A 119 18.96 -9.21 19.56
N GLN A 120 19.99 -9.95 20.02
CA GLN A 120 21.30 -10.00 19.39
C GLN A 120 21.23 -10.44 17.92
N ARG A 121 20.24 -11.27 17.54
CA ARG A 121 20.02 -11.65 16.13
C ARG A 121 19.76 -10.46 15.21
N ILE A 122 19.10 -9.40 15.70
CA ILE A 122 18.89 -8.17 14.93
C ILE A 122 20.21 -7.42 14.75
N LEU A 123 21.00 -7.31 15.82
CA LEU A 123 22.31 -6.65 15.79
C LEU A 123 23.29 -7.38 14.86
N ASP A 124 23.35 -8.71 14.95
CA ASP A 124 24.19 -9.56 14.09
C ASP A 124 23.73 -9.52 12.62
N ALA A 125 22.48 -9.13 12.38
CA ALA A 125 21.92 -8.92 11.05
C ALA A 125 22.17 -7.52 10.47
N ALA A 126 22.88 -6.65 11.18
CA ALA A 126 23.28 -5.36 10.65
C ALA A 126 24.23 -5.53 9.45
N GLU A 127 23.99 -4.77 8.39
CA GLU A 127 24.79 -4.76 7.17
C GLU A 127 24.94 -3.34 6.65
N SER A 128 26.00 -3.10 5.88
CA SER A 128 26.19 -1.86 5.14
C SER A 128 26.25 -2.14 3.64
N LYS A 129 25.65 -1.26 2.84
CA LYS A 129 25.72 -1.30 1.37
C LYS A 129 26.30 0.00 0.82
N GLU A 130 27.10 -0.14 -0.23
CA GLU A 130 27.71 0.98 -1.00
C GLU A 130 28.52 1.97 -0.15
N GLY A 131 28.99 1.57 1.04
CA GLY A 131 29.69 2.44 1.98
C GLY A 131 28.87 3.65 2.46
N ARG A 132 27.54 3.63 2.26
CA ARG A 132 26.67 4.79 2.54
C ARG A 132 25.40 4.45 3.31
N PHE A 133 24.89 3.23 3.17
CA PHE A 133 23.62 2.80 3.76
C PHE A 133 23.87 1.73 4.80
N ILE A 134 23.17 1.80 5.93
CA ILE A 134 23.25 0.81 7.01
C ILE A 134 21.86 0.45 7.50
N GLY A 135 21.61 -0.84 7.65
CA GLY A 135 20.31 -1.35 8.02
C GLY A 135 20.38 -2.80 8.50
N ILE A 136 19.21 -3.38 8.73
CA ILE A 136 19.09 -4.78 9.15
C ILE A 136 18.66 -5.62 7.95
N ASN A 137 19.41 -6.70 7.70
CA ASN A 137 18.97 -7.78 6.83
C ASN A 137 17.85 -8.56 7.52
N ALA A 138 16.60 -8.29 7.13
CA ALA A 138 15.43 -8.77 7.85
C ALA A 138 15.23 -10.30 7.81
N PRO A 139 15.52 -10.98 6.68
CA PRO A 139 15.58 -12.44 6.66
C PRO A 139 16.63 -13.00 7.62
N ARG A 140 17.85 -12.43 7.64
CA ARG A 140 18.92 -12.91 8.52
C ARG A 140 18.63 -12.69 10.01
N SER A 141 17.89 -11.63 10.35
CA SER A 141 17.52 -11.36 11.74
C SER A 141 16.50 -12.37 12.29
N GLY A 142 15.77 -13.08 11.43
CA GLY A 142 14.67 -13.97 11.81
C GLY A 142 13.38 -13.24 12.18
N ALA A 143 13.24 -11.96 11.81
CA ALA A 143 12.04 -11.17 12.13
C ALA A 143 10.78 -11.68 11.40
N TYR A 144 10.95 -12.42 10.29
CA TYR A 144 9.86 -13.03 9.53
C TYR A 144 9.47 -14.42 10.04
N ASP A 145 10.28 -15.04 10.91
CA ASP A 145 10.17 -16.47 11.21
C ASP A 145 8.89 -16.81 11.99
N ASN A 146 8.53 -16.00 13.00
CA ASN A 146 7.42 -16.28 13.90
C ASN A 146 6.73 -14.99 14.38
N GLY A 147 5.39 -15.01 14.44
CA GLY A 147 4.61 -13.89 14.98
C GLY A 147 4.80 -12.56 14.24
N PHE A 148 5.07 -12.64 12.93
CA PHE A 148 5.37 -11.48 12.10
C PHE A 148 4.21 -10.47 12.09
N GLN A 149 4.54 -9.20 12.32
CA GLN A 149 3.62 -8.07 12.23
C GLN A 149 4.30 -6.94 11.47
N VAL A 150 3.52 -6.17 10.68
CA VAL A 150 4.03 -5.08 9.84
C VAL A 150 3.02 -3.95 9.69
N VAL A 151 3.53 -2.71 9.65
CA VAL A 151 2.80 -1.49 9.30
C VAL A 151 3.66 -0.64 8.37
N HIS A 152 3.07 -0.17 7.27
CA HIS A 152 3.69 0.75 6.33
C HIS A 152 3.25 2.19 6.59
N MET A 153 4.20 3.12 6.67
CA MET A 153 3.95 4.55 6.83
C MET A 153 4.59 5.35 5.69
N GLY A 154 3.75 5.80 4.76
CA GLY A 154 4.17 6.60 3.61
C GLY A 154 4.37 8.08 3.93
N TYR A 155 5.25 8.73 3.19
CA TYR A 155 5.38 10.18 3.24
C TYR A 155 4.17 10.86 2.58
N GLY A 156 3.52 11.78 3.29
CA GLY A 156 2.32 12.48 2.82
C GLY A 156 1.02 11.68 2.90
N VAL A 157 1.05 10.47 3.48
CA VAL A 157 -0.14 9.61 3.61
C VAL A 157 -0.85 9.90 4.93
N ASP A 158 -2.11 10.34 4.84
CA ASP A 158 -3.01 10.48 5.98
C ASP A 158 -4.31 9.73 5.71
N LYS A 159 -4.56 8.69 6.51
CA LYS A 159 -5.78 7.88 6.40
C LYS A 159 -7.07 8.68 6.55
N LYS A 160 -7.03 9.85 7.22
CA LYS A 160 -8.22 10.68 7.47
C LYS A 160 -8.76 11.37 6.21
N VAL A 161 -7.95 11.45 5.17
CA VAL A 161 -8.29 12.11 3.91
C VAL A 161 -8.49 11.13 2.76
N GLN A 162 -8.57 9.83 3.05
CA GLN A 162 -8.77 8.77 2.07
C GLN A 162 -10.19 8.23 2.06
N VAL A 163 -10.54 7.56 0.96
CA VAL A 163 -11.86 6.96 0.70
C VAL A 163 -12.43 6.18 1.90
N PRO A 164 -11.72 5.25 2.57
CA PRO A 164 -12.31 4.49 3.68
C PRO A 164 -12.81 5.38 4.83
N GLN A 165 -12.05 6.44 5.18
CA GLN A 165 -12.48 7.40 6.19
C GLN A 165 -13.68 8.22 5.68
N LYS A 166 -13.68 8.64 4.42
CA LYS A 166 -14.76 9.47 3.86
C LYS A 166 -16.07 8.71 3.76
N LEU A 167 -16.01 7.45 3.38
CA LEU A 167 -17.17 6.57 3.37
C LEU A 167 -17.69 6.29 4.78
N TYR A 168 -16.80 6.10 5.77
CA TYR A 168 -17.21 6.01 7.16
C TYR A 168 -17.95 7.27 7.65
N GLU A 169 -17.47 8.46 7.31
CA GLU A 169 -18.14 9.74 7.62
C GLU A 169 -19.56 9.81 7.01
N ALA A 170 -19.81 9.11 5.90
CA ALA A 170 -21.10 9.01 5.23
C ALA A 170 -21.94 7.77 5.65
N GLY A 171 -21.45 6.95 6.58
CA GLY A 171 -22.13 5.71 7.01
C GLY A 171 -22.09 4.57 6.00
N VAL A 172 -21.16 4.59 5.04
CA VAL A 172 -21.00 3.56 4.01
C VAL A 172 -19.93 2.54 4.43
N PRO A 173 -20.28 1.24 4.56
CA PRO A 173 -19.31 0.19 4.87
C PRO A 173 -18.22 0.09 3.80
N THR A 174 -16.97 -0.11 4.25
CA THR A 174 -15.82 -0.37 3.36
C THR A 174 -15.25 -1.77 3.63
N VAL A 175 -15.08 -2.55 2.56
CA VAL A 175 -14.45 -3.86 2.57
C VAL A 175 -13.18 -3.81 1.72
N LEU A 176 -12.04 -4.18 2.31
CA LEU A 176 -10.76 -4.31 1.60
C LEU A 176 -10.38 -5.79 1.51
N VAL A 177 -10.00 -6.26 0.32
CA VAL A 177 -9.67 -7.68 0.08
C VAL A 177 -8.31 -7.82 -0.61
N GLY A 178 -7.44 -8.67 -0.05
CA GLY A 178 -6.10 -8.90 -0.63
C GLY A 178 -5.11 -7.82 -0.21
N LYS A 179 -4.08 -7.59 -1.04
CA LYS A 179 -2.93 -6.72 -0.69
C LYS A 179 -3.33 -5.32 -0.24
N VAL A 180 -4.40 -4.74 -0.81
CA VAL A 180 -4.92 -3.43 -0.41
C VAL A 180 -5.29 -3.39 1.08
N ALA A 181 -5.80 -4.48 1.64
CA ALA A 181 -6.10 -4.60 3.07
C ALA A 181 -4.86 -4.59 3.96
N ASP A 182 -3.69 -4.96 3.43
CA ASP A 182 -2.41 -4.94 4.17
C ASP A 182 -1.77 -3.54 4.18
N ILE A 183 -2.07 -2.72 3.16
CA ILE A 183 -1.36 -1.45 2.92
C ILE A 183 -2.23 -0.21 3.14
N VAL A 184 -3.55 -0.34 3.20
CA VAL A 184 -4.49 0.77 3.43
C VAL A 184 -5.18 0.60 4.78
N ASN A 185 -5.31 1.71 5.50
CA ASN A 185 -6.01 1.73 6.78
C ASN A 185 -7.53 1.70 6.56
N ASN A 186 -8.22 0.74 7.17
CA ASN A 186 -9.68 0.65 7.19
C ASN A 186 -10.21 0.36 8.61
N PRO A 187 -10.05 1.30 9.56
CA PRO A 187 -10.32 1.07 10.98
C PRO A 187 -11.80 0.84 11.32
N TYR A 188 -12.73 1.21 10.42
CA TYR A 188 -14.17 1.14 10.64
C TYR A 188 -14.88 0.17 9.70
N GLY A 189 -14.11 -0.63 8.94
CA GLY A 189 -14.63 -1.58 7.96
C GLY A 189 -14.05 -2.97 8.12
N VAL A 190 -14.24 -3.81 7.09
CA VAL A 190 -13.75 -5.19 7.03
C VAL A 190 -12.47 -5.23 6.19
N SER A 191 -11.45 -5.96 6.65
CA SER A 191 -10.17 -6.08 5.95
C SER A 191 -9.73 -7.54 5.91
N TRP A 192 -9.70 -8.12 4.72
CA TRP A 192 -9.24 -9.49 4.46
C TRP A 192 -7.77 -9.48 4.06
N GLN A 193 -6.90 -9.48 5.08
CA GLN A 193 -5.44 -9.35 4.99
C GLN A 193 -4.73 -10.68 4.70
N ASN A 194 -3.47 -10.61 4.29
CA ASN A 194 -2.58 -11.76 4.06
C ASN A 194 -3.13 -12.78 3.04
N LEU A 195 -3.78 -12.30 1.98
CA LEU A 195 -4.31 -13.14 0.90
C LEU A 195 -3.49 -12.95 -0.38
N VAL A 196 -3.03 -14.06 -0.96
CA VAL A 196 -2.28 -14.09 -2.23
C VAL A 196 -3.10 -14.73 -3.35
N ASP A 197 -3.73 -15.88 -3.10
CA ASP A 197 -4.43 -16.66 -4.13
C ASP A 197 -5.58 -15.88 -4.79
N SER A 198 -5.48 -15.68 -6.10
CA SER A 198 -6.41 -14.85 -6.88
C SER A 198 -7.84 -15.38 -6.84
N GLN A 199 -8.02 -16.71 -6.92
CA GLN A 199 -9.35 -17.32 -6.93
C GLN A 199 -10.05 -17.11 -5.58
N ARG A 200 -9.36 -17.36 -4.47
CA ARG A 200 -9.86 -17.11 -3.11
C ARG A 200 -10.22 -15.64 -2.90
N ILE A 201 -9.40 -14.71 -3.39
CA ILE A 201 -9.69 -13.27 -3.30
C ILE A 201 -10.97 -12.92 -4.07
N MET A 202 -11.15 -13.45 -5.28
CA MET A 202 -12.37 -13.24 -6.07
C MET A 202 -13.60 -13.86 -5.42
N ASP A 203 -13.49 -15.05 -4.83
CA ASP A 203 -14.60 -15.70 -4.12
C ASP A 203 -15.02 -14.92 -2.87
N ILE A 204 -14.06 -14.37 -2.10
CA ILE A 204 -14.36 -13.47 -0.97
C ILE A 204 -15.04 -12.20 -1.47
N THR A 205 -14.53 -11.60 -2.55
CA THR A 205 -15.10 -10.38 -3.15
C THR A 205 -16.56 -10.59 -3.54
N LEU A 206 -16.88 -11.70 -4.23
CA LEU A 206 -18.25 -12.03 -4.63
C LEU A 206 -19.15 -12.32 -3.41
N ASN A 207 -18.62 -12.97 -2.38
CA ASN A 207 -19.38 -13.23 -1.15
C ASN A 207 -19.73 -11.93 -0.41
N GLU A 208 -18.77 -11.02 -0.25
CA GLU A 208 -18.97 -9.70 0.35
C GLU A 208 -19.98 -8.87 -0.46
N PHE A 209 -19.85 -8.90 -1.79
CA PHE A 209 -20.79 -8.26 -2.71
C PHE A 209 -22.23 -8.76 -2.52
N ASN A 210 -22.44 -10.06 -2.41
CA ASN A 210 -23.78 -10.64 -2.20
C ASN A 210 -24.31 -10.48 -0.76
N THR A 211 -23.44 -10.19 0.21
CA THR A 211 -23.82 -10.09 1.63
C THR A 211 -24.32 -8.69 1.99
N HIS A 212 -23.71 -7.66 1.40
CA HIS A 212 -23.98 -6.27 1.75
C HIS A 212 -24.95 -5.62 0.77
N PRO A 213 -26.09 -5.05 1.22
CA PRO A 213 -26.97 -4.30 0.33
C PRO A 213 -26.34 -2.98 -0.17
N THR A 214 -25.36 -2.44 0.56
CA THR A 214 -24.58 -1.26 0.18
C THR A 214 -23.21 -1.36 0.82
N ALA A 215 -22.15 -1.38 0.00
CA ALA A 215 -20.77 -1.35 0.46
C ALA A 215 -19.85 -0.83 -0.65
N PHE A 216 -18.73 -0.23 -0.26
CA PHE A 216 -17.58 -0.09 -1.14
C PHE A 216 -16.64 -1.28 -0.94
N ILE A 217 -16.35 -2.01 -2.01
CA ILE A 217 -15.44 -3.16 -1.99
C ILE A 217 -14.23 -2.82 -2.87
N CYS A 218 -13.03 -2.88 -2.28
CA CYS A 218 -11.78 -2.69 -3.00
C CYS A 218 -10.93 -3.96 -2.89
N THR A 219 -10.65 -4.55 -4.04
CA THR A 219 -9.96 -5.84 -4.15
C THR A 219 -8.67 -5.68 -4.92
N ASN A 220 -7.58 -6.24 -4.39
CA ASN A 220 -6.31 -6.31 -5.11
C ASN A 220 -5.92 -7.76 -5.43
N ILE A 221 -5.61 -8.02 -6.71
CA ILE A 221 -5.08 -9.29 -7.19
C ILE A 221 -3.56 -9.15 -7.37
N GLN A 222 -2.77 -9.62 -6.41
CA GLN A 222 -1.30 -9.43 -6.44
C GLN A 222 -0.54 -10.48 -7.26
N GLU A 223 -1.16 -11.59 -7.67
CA GLU A 223 -0.43 -12.62 -8.41
C GLU A 223 -0.01 -12.19 -9.82
N THR A 224 -0.66 -11.20 -10.42
CA THR A 224 -0.20 -10.58 -11.67
C THR A 224 1.12 -9.85 -11.45
N ASP A 225 1.26 -9.15 -10.33
CA ASP A 225 2.51 -8.49 -9.93
C ASP A 225 3.62 -9.51 -9.62
N LEU A 226 3.30 -10.59 -8.90
CA LEU A 226 4.24 -11.68 -8.65
C LEU A 226 4.72 -12.37 -9.93
N ALA A 227 3.87 -12.47 -10.96
CA ALA A 227 4.25 -12.99 -12.26
C ALA A 227 5.13 -12.01 -13.04
N GLY A 228 4.87 -10.70 -12.94
CA GLY A 228 5.73 -9.65 -13.50
C GLY A 228 7.14 -9.68 -12.91
N HIS A 229 7.25 -9.70 -11.57
CA HIS A 229 8.54 -9.85 -10.88
C HIS A 229 9.32 -11.10 -11.28
N ALA A 230 8.62 -12.18 -11.63
CA ALA A 230 9.21 -13.44 -12.07
C ALA A 230 9.52 -13.49 -13.57
N GLU A 231 9.17 -12.45 -14.33
CA GLU A 231 9.23 -12.40 -15.79
C GLU A 231 8.55 -13.61 -16.46
N ASP A 232 7.42 -14.05 -15.86
CA ASP A 232 6.67 -15.22 -16.31
C ASP A 232 5.38 -14.80 -17.04
N VAL A 233 5.52 -14.63 -18.37
CA VAL A 233 4.42 -14.25 -19.27
C VAL A 233 3.25 -15.23 -19.20
N ALA A 234 3.53 -16.54 -19.11
CA ALA A 234 2.49 -17.56 -19.12
C ALA A 234 1.66 -17.51 -17.84
N ARG A 235 2.32 -17.37 -16.68
CA ARG A 235 1.65 -17.17 -15.40
C ARG A 235 0.88 -15.86 -15.38
N TYR A 236 1.44 -14.78 -15.90
CA TYR A 236 0.75 -13.48 -15.97
C TYR A 236 -0.56 -13.61 -16.75
N ALA A 237 -0.52 -14.18 -17.96
CA ALA A 237 -1.70 -14.38 -18.79
C ALA A 237 -2.75 -15.30 -18.13
N GLU A 238 -2.30 -16.36 -17.48
CA GLU A 238 -3.20 -17.29 -16.79
C GLU A 238 -3.89 -16.63 -15.57
N ARG A 239 -3.18 -15.81 -14.80
CA ARG A 239 -3.79 -15.01 -13.71
C ARG A 239 -4.81 -14.01 -14.24
N LEU A 240 -4.53 -13.33 -15.36
CA LEU A 240 -5.52 -12.45 -16.01
C LEU A 240 -6.79 -13.20 -16.42
N GLN A 241 -6.67 -14.42 -16.96
CA GLN A 241 -7.82 -15.26 -17.31
C GLN A 241 -8.64 -15.70 -16.09
N VAL A 242 -7.98 -15.93 -14.94
CA VAL A 242 -8.68 -16.21 -13.67
C VAL A 242 -9.52 -15.00 -13.25
N VAL A 243 -8.96 -13.79 -13.30
CA VAL A 243 -9.70 -12.57 -12.96
C VAL A 243 -10.85 -12.34 -13.93
N ASP A 244 -10.63 -12.44 -15.24
CA ASP A 244 -11.64 -12.24 -16.28
C ASP A 244 -12.90 -13.12 -16.07
N ARG A 245 -12.72 -14.43 -15.83
CA ARG A 245 -13.83 -15.34 -15.55
C ARG A 245 -14.60 -14.97 -14.29
N ASN A 246 -13.92 -14.46 -13.26
CA ASN A 246 -14.58 -14.08 -12.02
C ASN A 246 -15.24 -12.69 -12.10
N LEU A 247 -14.73 -11.78 -12.93
CA LEU A 247 -15.43 -10.53 -13.26
C LEU A 247 -16.75 -10.80 -13.97
N ALA A 248 -16.81 -11.80 -14.86
CA ALA A 248 -18.08 -12.21 -15.48
C ALA A 248 -19.13 -12.63 -14.42
N ARG A 249 -18.74 -13.44 -13.43
CA ARG A 249 -19.61 -13.83 -12.31
C ARG A 249 -20.09 -12.64 -11.48
N LEU A 250 -19.22 -11.64 -11.26
CA LEU A 250 -19.58 -10.43 -10.53
C LEU A 250 -20.58 -9.59 -11.33
N VAL A 251 -20.31 -9.37 -12.61
CA VAL A 251 -21.19 -8.62 -13.53
C VAL A 251 -22.58 -9.25 -13.63
N GLU A 252 -22.68 -10.58 -13.63
CA GLU A 252 -23.96 -11.31 -13.61
C GLU A 252 -24.76 -11.08 -12.32
N ALA A 253 -24.10 -10.82 -11.20
CA ALA A 253 -24.75 -10.56 -9.91
C ALA A 253 -25.16 -9.09 -9.71
N MET A 254 -24.59 -8.16 -10.49
CA MET A 254 -24.83 -6.73 -10.36
C MET A 254 -26.29 -6.32 -10.62
N GLN A 255 -26.74 -5.35 -9.84
CA GLN A 255 -27.98 -4.61 -10.04
C GLN A 255 -27.73 -3.30 -10.81
N PRO A 256 -28.79 -2.63 -11.31
CA PRO A 256 -28.65 -1.40 -12.11
C PRO A 256 -27.94 -0.23 -11.42
N ASP A 257 -27.96 -0.19 -10.09
CA ASP A 257 -27.32 0.83 -9.26
C ASP A 257 -25.90 0.47 -8.82
N ASP A 258 -25.39 -0.73 -9.15
CA ASP A 258 -24.02 -1.13 -8.86
C ASP A 258 -23.03 -0.60 -9.90
N CYS A 259 -21.83 -0.23 -9.45
CA CYS A 259 -20.74 0.22 -10.31
C CYS A 259 -19.47 -0.59 -10.06
N LEU A 260 -18.87 -1.07 -11.16
CA LEU A 260 -17.59 -1.78 -11.15
C LEU A 260 -16.53 -0.90 -11.80
N VAL A 261 -15.40 -0.72 -11.10
CA VAL A 261 -14.20 -0.10 -11.65
C VAL A 261 -13.07 -1.12 -11.65
N VAL A 262 -12.44 -1.33 -12.81
CA VAL A 262 -11.24 -2.17 -12.96
C VAL A 262 -10.08 -1.28 -13.38
N MET A 263 -9.00 -1.30 -12.60
CA MET A 263 -7.78 -0.54 -12.84
C MET A 263 -6.55 -1.28 -12.31
N ALA A 264 -5.37 -0.77 -12.65
CA ALA A 264 -4.10 -1.14 -12.01
C ALA A 264 -3.54 0.06 -11.23
N ASP A 265 -2.54 -0.18 -10.40
CA ASP A 265 -1.81 0.84 -9.63
C ASP A 265 -0.46 1.21 -10.25
N HIS A 266 0.16 0.28 -10.98
CA HIS A 266 1.38 0.48 -11.79
C HIS A 266 1.51 -0.59 -12.89
N GLY A 267 2.64 -0.58 -13.61
CA GLY A 267 3.04 -1.65 -14.54
C GLY A 267 4.01 -2.64 -13.88
N ASN A 268 4.09 -3.84 -14.44
CA ASN A 268 5.12 -4.82 -14.14
C ASN A 268 5.30 -5.75 -15.36
N ASP A 269 5.92 -5.23 -16.42
CA ASP A 269 6.06 -5.92 -17.70
C ASP A 269 6.91 -7.21 -17.55
N PRO A 270 6.32 -8.42 -17.77
CA PRO A 270 7.02 -9.69 -17.63
C PRO A 270 8.03 -9.98 -18.75
N THR A 271 8.28 -9.02 -19.66
CA THR A 271 9.19 -9.16 -20.80
C THR A 271 10.33 -8.15 -20.80
N ILE A 272 10.41 -7.29 -19.78
CA ILE A 272 11.28 -6.10 -19.77
C ILE A 272 12.77 -6.40 -19.55
N GLY A 273 13.12 -7.58 -19.05
CA GLY A 273 14.48 -8.01 -18.75
C GLY A 273 14.95 -7.72 -17.32
N HIS A 274 14.04 -7.41 -16.39
CA HIS A 274 14.33 -7.22 -14.98
C HIS A 274 13.10 -7.46 -14.08
N SER A 275 13.34 -7.73 -12.79
CA SER A 275 12.29 -7.99 -11.80
C SER A 275 11.70 -6.74 -11.13
N HIS A 276 12.02 -5.52 -11.58
CA HIS A 276 11.47 -4.29 -10.99
C HIS A 276 10.17 -3.84 -11.67
N HIS A 277 9.34 -3.10 -10.93
CA HIS A 277 8.12 -2.47 -11.46
C HIS A 277 8.42 -1.50 -12.61
N THR A 278 7.47 -1.36 -13.53
CA THR A 278 7.51 -0.42 -14.65
C THR A 278 6.53 0.74 -14.42
N ARG A 279 6.95 1.96 -14.78
CA ARG A 279 6.08 3.15 -14.72
C ARG A 279 5.25 3.24 -15.99
N GLU A 280 4.04 2.71 -15.94
CA GLU A 280 3.11 2.66 -17.08
C GLU A 280 1.80 3.39 -16.78
N VAL A 281 1.13 3.88 -17.83
CA VAL A 281 -0.26 4.34 -17.71
C VAL A 281 -1.17 3.14 -17.46
N VAL A 282 -2.11 3.26 -16.54
CA VAL A 282 -2.96 2.14 -16.14
C VAL A 282 -4.34 2.20 -16.82
N PRO A 283 -4.97 1.05 -17.09
CA PRO A 283 -6.36 1.04 -17.55
C PRO A 283 -7.29 1.59 -16.46
N VAL A 284 -8.38 2.22 -16.88
CA VAL A 284 -9.52 2.54 -16.03
C VAL A 284 -10.75 2.16 -16.82
N LEU A 285 -11.34 1.03 -16.47
CA LEU A 285 -12.57 0.51 -17.04
C LEU A 285 -13.69 0.70 -16.02
N VAL A 286 -14.81 1.26 -16.45
CA VAL A 286 -15.99 1.47 -15.60
C VAL A 286 -17.14 0.72 -16.25
N TYR A 287 -17.92 0.02 -15.43
CA TYR A 287 -19.11 -0.68 -15.86
C TYR A 287 -20.25 -0.42 -14.87
N GLN A 288 -21.41 -0.10 -15.42
CA GLN A 288 -22.69 -0.06 -14.73
C GLN A 288 -23.75 -0.45 -15.74
N GLN A 289 -24.77 -1.20 -15.32
CA GLN A 289 -25.82 -1.66 -16.22
C GLN A 289 -26.59 -0.46 -16.79
N GLY A 290 -26.82 -0.46 -18.11
CA GLY A 290 -27.49 0.64 -18.82
C GLY A 290 -26.59 1.82 -19.19
N MET A 291 -25.30 1.77 -18.85
CA MET A 291 -24.33 2.79 -19.26
C MET A 291 -24.06 2.75 -20.76
N ILE A 292 -23.94 3.92 -21.38
CA ILE A 292 -23.52 4.09 -22.78
C ILE A 292 -21.99 4.19 -22.82
N ALA A 293 -21.36 3.36 -23.64
CA ALA A 293 -19.92 3.36 -23.82
C ALA A 293 -19.40 4.76 -24.16
N THR A 294 -18.56 5.31 -23.27
CA THR A 294 -18.02 6.67 -23.37
C THR A 294 -16.53 6.64 -23.04
N GLN A 295 -15.73 7.45 -23.72
CA GLN A 295 -14.32 7.60 -23.41
C GLN A 295 -14.14 8.58 -22.24
N LEU A 296 -13.54 8.12 -21.14
CA LEU A 296 -13.19 8.96 -19.98
C LEU A 296 -11.98 9.86 -20.23
N GLY A 297 -11.26 9.65 -21.34
CA GLY A 297 -10.00 10.30 -21.65
C GLY A 297 -8.83 9.80 -20.79
N VAL A 298 -7.81 10.66 -20.68
CA VAL A 298 -6.66 10.45 -19.81
C VAL A 298 -6.92 11.14 -18.47
N ARG A 299 -6.79 10.40 -17.37
CA ARG A 299 -6.84 10.94 -16.02
C ARG A 299 -5.41 11.26 -15.58
N THR A 300 -5.18 12.43 -15.00
CA THR A 300 -3.82 12.89 -14.61
C THR A 300 -3.36 12.37 -13.24
N THR A 301 -4.22 11.60 -12.57
CA THR A 301 -3.93 10.95 -11.29
C THR A 301 -4.87 9.77 -11.09
N LEU A 302 -4.39 8.74 -10.38
CA LEU A 302 -5.20 7.61 -9.93
C LEU A 302 -6.28 8.04 -8.91
N SER A 303 -6.07 9.16 -8.21
CA SER A 303 -7.01 9.70 -7.22
C SER A 303 -8.37 10.08 -7.79
N ASP A 304 -8.49 10.23 -9.10
CA ASP A 304 -9.77 10.47 -9.76
C ASP A 304 -10.77 9.33 -9.52
N VAL A 305 -10.28 8.09 -9.34
CA VAL A 305 -11.11 6.95 -8.95
C VAL A 305 -11.64 7.13 -7.53
N GLY A 306 -10.78 7.41 -6.55
CA GLY A 306 -11.21 7.67 -5.18
C GLY A 306 -12.17 8.86 -5.04
N ALA A 307 -11.93 9.93 -5.81
CA ALA A 307 -12.85 11.07 -5.87
C ALA A 307 -14.22 10.67 -6.45
N THR A 308 -14.24 9.83 -7.48
CA THR A 308 -15.48 9.28 -8.07
C THR A 308 -16.21 8.37 -7.11
N VAL A 309 -15.51 7.51 -6.37
CA VAL A 309 -16.09 6.66 -5.32
C VAL A 309 -16.77 7.51 -4.25
N CYS A 310 -16.11 8.56 -3.76
CA CYS A 310 -16.71 9.43 -2.76
C CYS A 310 -17.95 10.15 -3.30
N GLU A 311 -17.92 10.67 -4.54
CA GLU A 311 -19.10 11.29 -5.15
C GLU A 311 -20.26 10.30 -5.34
N PHE A 312 -19.97 9.09 -5.83
CA PHE A 312 -20.95 8.02 -6.05
C PHE A 312 -21.73 7.69 -4.77
N PHE A 313 -21.03 7.58 -3.64
CA PHE A 313 -21.62 7.32 -2.33
C PHE A 313 -22.08 8.58 -1.57
N ARG A 314 -21.98 9.77 -2.20
CA ARG A 314 -22.30 11.07 -1.57
C ARG A 314 -21.51 11.34 -0.29
N ALA A 315 -20.28 10.85 -0.23
CA ALA A 315 -19.33 11.09 0.83
C ALA A 315 -18.52 12.38 0.59
N PRO A 316 -17.90 12.96 1.64
CA PRO A 316 -16.95 14.06 1.46
C PRO A 316 -15.81 13.66 0.51
N PRO A 317 -15.27 14.59 -0.30
CA PRO A 317 -14.18 14.25 -1.21
C PRO A 317 -12.91 13.85 -0.44
N PRO A 318 -12.04 13.00 -1.04
CA PRO A 318 -10.74 12.72 -0.48
C PRO A 318 -9.78 13.90 -0.73
N GLN A 319 -8.51 13.76 -0.31
CA GLN A 319 -7.49 14.81 -0.43
C GLN A 319 -7.25 15.28 -1.89
N ASN A 320 -7.37 14.35 -2.84
CA ASN A 320 -6.91 14.52 -4.21
C ASN A 320 -7.87 13.90 -5.23
N GLY A 321 -7.69 14.26 -6.49
CA GLY A 321 -8.48 13.75 -7.60
C GLY A 321 -9.68 14.63 -7.96
N ARG A 322 -10.19 14.43 -9.16
CA ARG A 322 -11.40 15.01 -9.71
C ARG A 322 -12.28 13.88 -10.19
N SER A 323 -13.48 13.80 -9.64
CA SER A 323 -14.43 12.77 -10.04
C SER A 323 -14.75 12.85 -11.53
N PHE A 324 -15.01 11.68 -12.12
CA PHE A 324 -15.53 11.54 -13.48
C PHE A 324 -16.97 11.01 -13.50
N LEU A 325 -17.67 11.00 -12.36
CA LEU A 325 -19.04 10.49 -12.26
C LEU A 325 -19.98 11.18 -13.26
N SER A 326 -19.87 12.50 -13.41
CA SER A 326 -20.67 13.29 -14.35
C SER A 326 -20.36 13.01 -15.84
N SER A 327 -19.29 12.26 -16.13
CA SER A 327 -18.94 11.82 -17.48
C SER A 327 -19.55 10.46 -17.82
N LEU A 328 -20.10 9.73 -16.84
CA LEU A 328 -20.85 8.50 -17.08
C LEU A 328 -22.21 8.88 -17.68
N ARG A 329 -22.61 8.19 -18.74
CA ARG A 329 -23.86 8.46 -19.48
C ARG A 329 -24.74 7.22 -19.45
N PHE A 330 -26.03 7.41 -19.26
CA PHE A 330 -27.01 6.32 -19.24
C PHE A 330 -28.04 6.47 -20.36
N ALA A 331 -28.61 5.35 -20.79
CA ALA A 331 -29.71 5.35 -21.73
C ALA A 331 -30.93 6.07 -21.12
N GLY A 332 -31.27 7.25 -21.64
CA GLY A 332 -32.37 8.07 -21.15
C GLY A 332 -31.95 9.43 -20.55
N ASP A 333 -30.66 9.67 -20.36
CA ASP A 333 -30.17 11.00 -19.98
C ASP A 333 -30.50 12.00 -21.11
N THR A 334 -31.30 13.01 -20.78
CA THR A 334 -31.55 14.15 -21.68
C THR A 334 -30.43 15.17 -21.46
N LEU A 335 -29.78 15.58 -22.56
CA LEU A 335 -28.65 16.52 -22.59
C LEU A 335 -28.94 17.86 -21.93
#